data_AF-A0AB73T5B0-F1
#
_entry.id   AF-A0AB73T5B0-F1
#
_cell.length_a   1.000
_cell.length_b   1.000
_cell.length_c   1.000
_cell.angle_alpha   90.00
_cell.angle_beta   90.00
_cell.angle_gamma   90.00
#
_symmetry.space_group_name_H-M   'P 1'
#
loop_
_entity.id
_entity.type
_entity.pdbx_description
1 polymer ?
#
loop_
_entity_poly.entity_id
_entity_poly.type
_entity_poly.pdbx_seq_one_letter_code
_entity_poly.pdbx_strand_id
1 'polypeptide(L)'
;MQKDNMRGYEAEELLPLVAKLTRKYTSGESSSVPYETARMLMEAVLYCIREGEEGERLSLMPEGGEAAPASSLYWQGHERVIEKTKKAREMYDVLIKDFEDYGCRNYYNTVIKGLPQFFLRYDARFCPQDHLLTLDYPSMERDDGLCGIDKIYQYISGLCIEKRFLGIFERSAVAGLLQRTMTDYELIYFDNICYQVLLLSLGCMIAGEPVARLKVSGEGLNAVREFFDSTDSESAENKISGLIVMLTGRLGDEEMKEYFLKTSHEYAVRIVNAAGVNGLSGVFP
;
A
#
# COMPACT_ATOMS: atom_id res chain seq x y z
N MET A 1 -25.94 7.26 -25.86
CA MET A 1 -24.67 6.51 -26.04
C MET A 1 -23.54 7.50 -25.83
N GLN A 2 -23.09 7.65 -24.58
CA GLN A 2 -21.91 8.42 -24.26
C GLN A 2 -20.69 7.65 -24.79
N LYS A 3 -19.90 8.31 -25.63
CA LYS A 3 -18.56 7.89 -25.99
C LYS A 3 -17.72 7.99 -24.72
N ASP A 4 -17.58 6.88 -24.02
CA ASP A 4 -16.54 6.74 -23.03
C ASP A 4 -15.23 6.76 -23.81
N ASN A 5 -14.50 7.86 -23.65
CA ASN A 5 -13.25 8.11 -24.31
C ASN A 5 -12.25 7.07 -23.77
N MET A 6 -12.06 5.94 -24.45
CA MET A 6 -10.96 5.01 -24.21
C MET A 6 -9.66 5.75 -24.51
N ARG A 7 -9.19 6.52 -23.52
CA ARG A 7 -7.85 7.10 -23.32
C ARG A 7 -6.90 6.94 -24.51
N GLY A 8 -7.09 7.76 -25.54
CA GLY A 8 -6.08 8.04 -26.58
C GLY A 8 -5.93 7.05 -27.74
N TYR A 9 -6.50 5.84 -27.68
CA TYR A 9 -6.40 4.86 -28.77
C TYR A 9 -7.77 4.47 -29.33
N GLU A 10 -7.86 4.44 -30.65
CA GLU A 10 -9.07 4.07 -31.36
C GLU A 10 -9.30 2.55 -31.33
N ALA A 11 -10.55 2.11 -31.52
CA ALA A 11 -10.91 0.69 -31.50
C ALA A 11 -10.12 -0.14 -32.54
N GLU A 12 -9.77 0.47 -33.67
CA GLU A 12 -8.98 -0.13 -34.75
C GLU A 12 -7.59 -0.59 -34.29
N GLU A 13 -7.01 0.05 -33.26
CA GLU A 13 -5.70 -0.34 -32.73
C GLU A 13 -5.80 -1.42 -31.64
N LEU A 14 -6.87 -1.38 -30.83
CA LEU A 14 -7.05 -2.27 -29.68
C LEU A 14 -7.67 -3.62 -30.08
N LEU A 15 -8.63 -3.64 -31.00
CA LEU A 15 -9.34 -4.86 -31.40
C LEU A 15 -8.42 -5.95 -31.99
N PRO A 16 -7.39 -5.64 -32.79
CA PRO A 16 -6.42 -6.65 -33.24
C PRO A 16 -5.66 -7.33 -32.08
N LEU A 17 -5.33 -6.59 -31.02
CA LEU A 17 -4.67 -7.14 -29.83
C LEU A 17 -5.62 -8.07 -29.07
N VAL A 18 -6.87 -7.64 -28.86
CA VAL A 18 -7.90 -8.47 -28.23
C VAL A 18 -8.15 -9.73 -29.05
N ALA A 19 -8.27 -9.64 -30.38
CA ALA A 19 -8.45 -10.81 -31.24
C ALA A 19 -7.27 -11.78 -31.14
N LYS A 20 -6.04 -11.27 -31.03
CA LYS A 20 -4.84 -12.10 -30.82
C LYS A 20 -4.85 -12.77 -29.45
N LEU A 21 -5.29 -12.09 -28.40
CA LEU A 21 -5.47 -12.68 -27.07
C LEU A 21 -6.59 -13.71 -27.05
N THR A 22 -7.72 -13.45 -27.71
CA THR A 22 -8.83 -14.40 -27.84
C THR A 22 -8.38 -15.71 -28.44
N ARG A 23 -7.65 -15.67 -29.56
CA ARG A 23 -7.10 -16.90 -30.17
C ARG A 23 -6.16 -17.65 -29.22
N LYS A 24 -5.38 -16.94 -28.41
CA LYS A 24 -4.51 -17.58 -27.41
C LYS A 24 -5.31 -18.18 -26.25
N TYR A 25 -6.34 -17.48 -25.79
CA TYR A 25 -7.22 -17.90 -24.71
C TYR A 25 -8.01 -19.16 -25.07
N THR A 26 -8.50 -19.26 -26.30
CA THR A 26 -9.25 -20.41 -26.82
C THR A 26 -8.34 -21.53 -27.35
N SER A 27 -7.02 -21.45 -27.15
CA SER A 27 -6.04 -22.37 -27.76
C SER A 27 -6.17 -22.49 -29.30
N GLY A 28 -6.72 -21.48 -29.95
CA GLY A 28 -6.95 -21.44 -31.40
C GLY A 28 -8.23 -22.12 -31.87
N GLU A 29 -9.02 -22.71 -30.98
CA GLU A 29 -10.22 -23.48 -31.32
C GLU A 29 -11.41 -22.61 -31.70
N SER A 30 -11.41 -21.33 -31.28
CA SER A 30 -12.49 -20.39 -31.56
C SER A 30 -11.98 -18.97 -31.74
N SER A 31 -12.58 -18.24 -32.67
CA SER A 31 -12.39 -16.80 -32.85
C SER A 31 -13.43 -15.95 -32.11
N SER A 32 -14.42 -16.59 -31.46
CA SER A 32 -15.47 -15.93 -30.69
C SER A 32 -15.48 -16.40 -29.24
N VAL A 33 -15.71 -15.48 -28.32
CA VAL A 33 -15.85 -15.72 -26.88
C VAL A 33 -17.05 -14.94 -26.35
N PRO A 34 -17.60 -15.32 -25.18
CA PRO A 34 -18.63 -14.53 -24.51
C PRO A 34 -18.19 -13.07 -24.31
N TYR A 35 -19.17 -12.16 -24.25
CA TYR A 35 -18.92 -10.73 -24.06
C TYR A 35 -18.05 -10.44 -22.83
N GLU A 36 -18.30 -11.13 -21.72
CA GLU A 36 -17.54 -11.00 -20.48
C GLU A 36 -16.05 -11.33 -20.68
N THR A 37 -15.73 -12.40 -21.41
CA THR A 37 -14.36 -12.76 -21.76
C THR A 37 -13.73 -11.73 -22.69
N ALA A 38 -14.46 -11.21 -23.67
CA ALA A 38 -13.94 -10.15 -24.55
C ALA A 38 -13.62 -8.86 -23.77
N ARG A 39 -14.47 -8.48 -22.81
CA ARG A 39 -14.23 -7.33 -21.91
C ARG A 39 -13.00 -7.55 -21.03
N MET A 40 -12.89 -8.73 -20.40
CA MET A 40 -11.74 -9.10 -19.58
C MET A 40 -10.42 -9.00 -20.37
N LEU A 41 -10.39 -9.51 -21.61
CA LEU A 41 -9.21 -9.42 -22.47
C LEU A 41 -8.92 -7.99 -22.93
N MET A 42 -9.94 -7.15 -23.14
CA MET A 42 -9.76 -5.73 -23.42
C MET A 42 -9.12 -5.00 -22.22
N GLU A 43 -9.57 -5.28 -21.01
CA GLU A 43 -8.97 -4.74 -19.79
C GLU A 43 -7.51 -5.17 -19.63
N ALA A 44 -7.18 -6.41 -19.96
CA ALA A 44 -5.81 -6.89 -19.99
C ALA A 44 -4.93 -6.10 -20.98
N VAL A 45 -5.44 -5.84 -22.18
CA VAL A 45 -4.74 -5.00 -23.18
C VAL A 45 -4.50 -3.60 -22.64
N LEU A 46 -5.54 -2.95 -22.11
CA LEU A 46 -5.45 -1.60 -21.58
C LEU A 46 -4.53 -1.50 -20.37
N TYR A 47 -4.50 -2.53 -19.51
CA TYR A 47 -3.57 -2.60 -18.39
C TYR A 47 -2.12 -2.62 -18.87
N CYS A 48 -1.79 -3.53 -19.79
CA CYS A 48 -0.44 -3.60 -20.34
C CYS A 48 -0.06 -2.34 -21.14
N ILE A 49 -0.96 -1.70 -21.87
CA ILE A 49 -0.63 -0.44 -22.56
C ILE A 49 -0.20 0.64 -21.56
N ARG A 50 -0.94 0.81 -20.44
CA ARG A 50 -0.57 1.78 -19.40
C ARG A 50 0.82 1.52 -18.80
N GLU A 51 1.12 0.25 -18.56
CA GLU A 51 2.45 -0.18 -18.09
C GLU A 51 3.56 0.15 -19.09
N GLY A 52 3.27 0.04 -20.39
CA GLY A 52 4.15 0.48 -21.46
C GLY A 52 4.38 1.98 -21.46
N GLU A 53 3.30 2.77 -21.38
CA GLU A 53 3.33 4.24 -21.39
C GLU A 53 4.11 4.81 -20.21
N GLU A 54 3.85 4.30 -19.00
CA GLU A 54 4.61 4.68 -17.80
C GLU A 54 6.10 4.37 -18.00
N GLY A 55 6.39 3.27 -18.68
CA GLY A 55 7.72 2.89 -19.03
C GLY A 55 8.48 3.83 -19.95
N GLU A 56 7.81 4.29 -21.01
CA GLU A 56 8.38 5.29 -21.92
C GLU A 56 8.60 6.63 -21.21
N ARG A 57 7.64 7.06 -20.38
CA ARG A 57 7.74 8.29 -19.59
C ARG A 57 8.96 8.28 -18.66
N LEU A 58 9.22 7.17 -17.97
CA LEU A 58 10.38 7.01 -17.10
C LEU A 58 11.71 6.95 -17.89
N SER A 59 11.68 6.64 -19.18
CA SER A 59 12.86 6.53 -20.03
C SER A 59 13.32 7.87 -20.64
N LEU A 60 12.72 9.01 -20.23
CA LEU A 60 13.08 10.37 -20.63
C LEU A 60 13.09 10.60 -22.16
N MET A 61 12.22 9.91 -22.91
CA MET A 61 12.08 10.17 -24.35
C MET A 61 11.58 11.61 -24.58
N PRO A 62 12.04 12.30 -25.65
CA PRO A 62 11.68 13.70 -25.86
C PRO A 62 10.17 13.88 -26.04
N GLU A 63 9.60 14.85 -25.32
CA GLU A 63 8.25 15.34 -25.56
C GLU A 63 8.17 15.90 -26.99
N GLY A 64 7.41 15.24 -27.88
CA GLY A 64 7.19 15.70 -29.26
C GLY A 64 7.34 14.64 -30.36
N GLY A 65 7.62 13.37 -30.05
CA GLY A 65 7.52 12.26 -31.00
C GLY A 65 6.06 11.82 -31.25
N GLU A 66 5.80 11.17 -32.39
CA GLU A 66 4.52 10.47 -32.61
C GLU A 66 4.27 9.45 -31.50
N ALA A 67 3.03 9.35 -31.02
CA ALA A 67 2.66 8.36 -30.01
C ALA A 67 3.01 6.95 -30.49
N ALA A 68 3.64 6.16 -29.63
CA ALA A 68 4.00 4.79 -29.95
C ALA A 68 2.73 3.98 -30.30
N PRO A 69 2.78 3.06 -31.29
CA PRO A 69 1.61 2.25 -31.63
C PRO A 69 1.13 1.43 -30.43
N ALA A 70 -0.18 1.33 -30.22
CA ALA A 70 -0.76 0.58 -29.08
C ALA A 70 -0.20 -0.85 -28.95
N SER A 71 0.07 -1.50 -30.09
CA SER A 71 0.66 -2.84 -30.12
C SER A 71 2.08 -2.91 -29.54
N SER A 72 2.90 -1.89 -29.75
CA SER A 72 4.25 -1.79 -29.19
C SER A 72 4.17 -1.63 -27.67
N LEU A 73 3.37 -0.65 -27.22
CA LEU A 73 3.15 -0.38 -25.80
C LEU A 73 2.59 -1.59 -25.05
N TYR A 74 1.64 -2.30 -25.66
CA TYR A 74 1.10 -3.53 -25.10
C TYR A 74 2.18 -4.58 -24.82
N TRP A 75 3.07 -4.87 -25.79
CA TRP A 75 4.11 -5.89 -25.58
C TRP A 75 5.17 -5.43 -24.59
N GLN A 76 5.59 -4.18 -24.65
CA GLN A 76 6.52 -3.60 -23.68
C GLN A 76 5.95 -3.66 -22.27
N GLY A 77 4.71 -3.24 -22.09
CA GLY A 77 4.04 -3.28 -20.81
C GLY A 77 3.75 -4.69 -20.31
N HIS A 78 3.40 -5.64 -21.18
CA HIS A 78 3.28 -7.05 -20.79
C HIS A 78 4.57 -7.60 -20.19
N GLU A 79 5.73 -7.31 -20.79
CA GLU A 79 7.03 -7.70 -20.21
C GLU A 79 7.29 -7.00 -18.87
N ARG A 80 6.91 -5.73 -18.74
CA ARG A 80 7.00 -4.99 -17.48
C ARG A 80 6.14 -5.60 -16.37
N VAL A 81 4.91 -6.02 -16.68
CA VAL A 81 4.04 -6.73 -15.73
C VAL A 81 4.70 -8.01 -15.23
N ILE A 82 5.28 -8.80 -16.15
CA ILE A 82 6.02 -10.02 -15.79
C ILE A 82 7.22 -9.69 -14.89
N GLU A 83 8.00 -8.67 -15.23
CA GLU A 83 9.18 -8.31 -14.43
C GLU A 83 8.80 -7.75 -13.06
N LYS A 84 7.78 -6.89 -12.99
CA LYS A 84 7.23 -6.35 -11.74
C LYS A 84 6.70 -7.48 -10.85
N THR A 85 6.09 -8.51 -11.45
CA THR A 85 5.64 -9.72 -10.74
C THR A 85 6.80 -10.50 -10.13
N LYS A 86 7.90 -10.66 -10.86
CA LYS A 86 9.12 -11.31 -10.34
C LYS A 86 9.71 -10.51 -9.18
N LYS A 87 9.86 -9.19 -9.34
CA LYS A 87 10.37 -8.31 -8.28
C LYS A 87 9.48 -8.33 -7.03
N ALA A 88 8.16 -8.30 -7.20
CA ALA A 88 7.23 -8.43 -6.08
C ALA A 88 7.40 -9.76 -5.33
N ARG A 89 7.61 -10.86 -6.05
CA ARG A 89 7.89 -12.16 -5.43
C ARG A 89 9.21 -12.15 -4.69
N GLU A 90 10.27 -11.60 -5.27
CA GLU A 90 11.58 -11.49 -4.60
C GLU A 90 11.49 -10.66 -3.31
N MET A 91 10.76 -9.53 -3.34
CA MET A 91 10.48 -8.74 -2.13
C MET A 91 9.68 -9.55 -1.10
N TYR A 92 8.68 -10.29 -1.53
CA TYR A 92 7.89 -11.15 -0.65
C TYR A 92 8.76 -12.22 0.03
N ASP A 93 9.65 -12.88 -0.73
CA ASP A 93 10.56 -13.90 -0.21
C ASP A 93 11.53 -13.34 0.84
N VAL A 94 11.85 -12.04 0.77
CA VAL A 94 12.61 -11.33 1.81
C VAL A 94 11.73 -10.94 2.99
N LEU A 95 10.50 -10.46 2.74
CA LEU A 95 9.52 -10.05 3.75
C LEU A 95 9.26 -11.17 4.75
N ILE A 96 9.02 -12.40 4.26
CA ILE A 96 8.63 -13.54 5.10
C ILE A 96 9.75 -14.13 5.96
N LYS A 97 11.03 -13.77 5.70
CA LYS A 97 12.14 -14.22 6.54
C LYS A 97 12.04 -13.57 7.91
N ASP A 98 12.10 -14.37 8.97
CA ASP A 98 11.97 -13.89 10.35
C ASP A 98 10.72 -13.02 10.54
N PHE A 99 9.61 -13.42 9.91
CA PHE A 99 8.33 -12.71 10.02
C PHE A 99 7.72 -12.90 11.40
N GLU A 100 7.33 -11.79 12.02
CA GLU A 100 6.61 -11.74 13.29
C GLU A 100 5.24 -11.11 13.04
N ASP A 101 4.19 -11.82 13.43
CA ASP A 101 2.80 -11.35 13.28
C ASP A 101 2.30 -10.59 14.52
N TYR A 102 3.05 -10.62 15.62
CA TYR A 102 2.71 -10.02 16.91
C TYR A 102 1.37 -10.50 17.46
N GLY A 103 0.91 -11.70 17.06
CA GLY A 103 -0.42 -12.23 17.40
C GLY A 103 -1.57 -11.69 16.55
N CYS A 104 -1.31 -10.77 15.62
CA CYS A 104 -2.34 -10.16 14.77
C CYS A 104 -2.81 -11.12 13.65
N ARG A 105 -4.03 -11.64 13.77
CA ARG A 105 -4.55 -12.69 12.89
C ARG A 105 -4.73 -12.27 11.44
N ASN A 106 -5.27 -11.09 11.14
CA ASN A 106 -5.45 -10.64 9.75
C ASN A 106 -4.12 -10.28 9.09
N TYR A 107 -3.12 -9.82 9.87
CA TYR A 107 -1.75 -9.65 9.39
C TYR A 107 -1.14 -10.99 8.98
N TYR A 108 -1.17 -11.98 9.89
CA TYR A 108 -0.70 -13.34 9.59
C TYR A 108 -1.41 -13.94 8.37
N ASN A 109 -2.74 -13.91 8.33
CA ASN A 109 -3.49 -14.50 7.24
C ASN A 109 -3.17 -13.82 5.90
N THR A 110 -3.04 -12.49 5.86
CA THR A 110 -2.75 -11.78 4.62
C THR A 110 -1.35 -12.10 4.12
N VAL A 111 -0.33 -12.04 4.99
CA VAL A 111 1.07 -12.21 4.59
C VAL A 111 1.43 -13.67 4.36
N ILE A 112 1.03 -14.58 5.25
CA ILE A 112 1.45 -15.99 5.21
C ILE A 112 0.51 -16.87 4.38
N LYS A 113 -0.78 -16.53 4.28
CA LYS A 113 -1.76 -17.33 3.51
C LYS A 113 -2.17 -16.66 2.20
N GLY A 114 -2.45 -15.35 2.23
CA GLY A 114 -2.96 -14.60 1.09
C GLY A 114 -1.93 -14.41 -0.02
N LEU A 115 -0.83 -13.70 0.27
CA LEU A 115 0.19 -13.33 -0.73
C LEU A 115 0.76 -14.54 -1.52
N PRO A 116 1.04 -15.72 -0.93
CA PRO A 116 1.46 -16.88 -1.72
C PRO A 116 0.43 -17.33 -2.77
N GLN A 117 -0.86 -17.24 -2.44
CA GLN A 117 -1.93 -17.62 -3.36
C GLN A 117 -2.04 -16.67 -4.54
N PHE A 118 -1.75 -15.38 -4.34
CA PHE A 118 -1.64 -14.43 -5.45
C PHE A 118 -0.55 -14.88 -6.44
N PHE A 119 0.69 -15.11 -5.98
CA PHE A 119 1.78 -15.52 -6.87
C PHE A 119 1.55 -16.88 -7.55
N LEU A 120 0.69 -17.74 -6.98
CA LEU A 120 0.33 -19.02 -7.59
C LEU A 120 -0.72 -18.87 -8.70
N ARG A 121 -1.64 -17.91 -8.58
CA ARG A 121 -2.84 -17.80 -9.43
C ARG A 121 -2.83 -16.61 -10.38
N TYR A 122 -1.97 -15.63 -10.14
CA TYR A 122 -1.93 -14.40 -10.93
C TYR A 122 -1.58 -14.69 -12.39
N ASP A 123 -2.42 -14.21 -13.30
CA ASP A 123 -2.28 -14.38 -14.74
C ASP A 123 -1.94 -13.03 -15.38
N ALA A 124 -0.64 -12.77 -15.52
CA ALA A 124 -0.12 -11.56 -16.17
C ALA A 124 -0.51 -11.42 -17.66
N ARG A 125 -1.04 -12.48 -18.28
CA ARG A 125 -1.33 -12.50 -19.71
C ARG A 125 -2.78 -12.17 -20.01
N PHE A 126 -3.70 -12.82 -19.29
CA PHE A 126 -5.13 -12.75 -19.57
C PHE A 126 -5.91 -11.92 -18.56
N CYS A 127 -5.41 -11.82 -17.33
CA CYS A 127 -6.04 -11.05 -16.25
C CYS A 127 -5.01 -10.22 -15.45
N PRO A 128 -4.11 -9.45 -16.08
CA PRO A 128 -3.09 -8.69 -15.35
C PRO A 128 -3.68 -7.63 -14.41
N GLN A 129 -4.91 -7.19 -14.63
CA GLN A 129 -5.64 -6.26 -13.77
C GLN A 129 -6.14 -6.88 -12.45
N ASP A 130 -6.16 -8.21 -12.33
CA ASP A 130 -6.73 -8.90 -11.18
C ASP A 130 -5.70 -9.06 -10.05
N HIS A 131 -5.96 -8.46 -8.89
CA HIS A 131 -5.09 -8.60 -7.71
C HIS A 131 -5.48 -9.76 -6.79
N LEU A 132 -6.63 -10.42 -7.04
CA LEU A 132 -7.09 -11.70 -6.45
C LEU A 132 -7.22 -11.78 -4.91
N LEU A 133 -6.85 -10.74 -4.17
CA LEU A 133 -6.81 -10.71 -2.71
C LEU A 133 -7.70 -9.59 -2.17
N THR A 134 -8.35 -9.85 -1.04
CA THR A 134 -9.10 -8.85 -0.27
C THR A 134 -8.19 -7.92 0.53
N LEU A 135 -6.95 -8.34 0.80
CA LEU A 135 -5.95 -7.62 1.59
C LEU A 135 -6.52 -7.21 2.97
N ASP A 136 -6.95 -8.21 3.75
CA ASP A 136 -7.61 -8.01 5.05
C ASP A 136 -6.75 -7.29 6.09
N TYR A 137 -5.43 -7.21 5.90
CA TYR A 137 -4.57 -6.31 6.66
C TYR A 137 -4.40 -4.99 5.89
N PRO A 138 -4.91 -3.86 6.41
CA PRO A 138 -4.94 -2.61 5.66
C PRO A 138 -3.55 -1.97 5.56
N SER A 139 -3.28 -1.29 4.44
CA SER A 139 -2.10 -0.42 4.28
C SER A 139 -2.31 0.90 5.03
N MET A 140 -1.23 1.52 5.51
CA MET A 140 -1.27 2.89 6.03
C MET A 140 -1.46 3.94 4.91
N GLU A 141 -1.14 3.56 3.67
CA GLU A 141 -1.34 4.40 2.49
C GLU A 141 -2.71 4.15 1.86
N ARG A 142 -3.39 5.23 1.42
CA ARG A 142 -4.63 5.12 0.66
C ARG A 142 -4.35 4.54 -0.73
N ASP A 143 -5.11 3.53 -1.10
CA ASP A 143 -5.10 2.95 -2.44
C ASP A 143 -5.84 3.88 -3.41
N ASP A 144 -5.08 4.51 -4.30
CA ASP A 144 -5.52 5.53 -5.25
C ASP A 144 -6.02 4.96 -6.59
N GLY A 145 -6.33 3.66 -6.62
CA GLY A 145 -6.92 2.99 -7.78
C GLY A 145 -5.96 2.03 -8.48
N LEU A 146 -4.94 1.55 -7.77
CA LEU A 146 -4.08 0.51 -8.28
C LEU A 146 -4.83 -0.82 -8.38
N CYS A 147 -4.42 -1.65 -9.31
CA CYS A 147 -4.95 -3.00 -9.48
C CYS A 147 -3.82 -3.94 -9.91
N GLY A 148 -4.14 -5.21 -10.11
CA GLY A 148 -3.17 -6.19 -10.59
C GLY A 148 -1.92 -6.28 -9.75
N ILE A 149 -0.78 -6.38 -10.43
CA ILE A 149 0.53 -6.46 -9.79
C ILE A 149 0.96 -5.13 -9.16
N ASP A 150 0.50 -3.97 -9.64
CA ASP A 150 0.89 -2.66 -9.10
C ASP A 150 0.44 -2.51 -7.65
N LYS A 151 -0.81 -2.89 -7.40
CA LYS A 151 -1.38 -2.89 -6.05
C LYS A 151 -0.62 -3.84 -5.13
N ILE A 152 -0.31 -5.05 -5.59
CA ILE A 152 0.41 -6.04 -4.78
C ILE A 152 1.86 -5.60 -4.53
N TYR A 153 2.52 -5.02 -5.53
CA TYR A 153 3.88 -4.50 -5.42
C TYR A 153 3.96 -3.35 -4.40
N GLN A 154 3.08 -2.35 -4.51
CA GLN A 154 3.02 -1.24 -3.55
C GLN A 154 2.71 -1.77 -2.14
N TYR A 155 1.75 -2.69 -2.03
CA TYR A 155 1.36 -3.29 -0.76
C TYR A 155 2.52 -4.02 -0.07
N ILE A 156 3.24 -4.89 -0.78
CA ILE A 156 4.42 -5.59 -0.24
C ILE A 156 5.53 -4.59 0.12
N SER A 157 5.70 -3.52 -0.67
CA SER A 157 6.69 -2.48 -0.38
C SER A 157 6.39 -1.79 0.95
N GLY A 158 5.13 -1.42 1.19
CA GLY A 158 4.66 -0.90 2.47
C GLY A 158 4.91 -1.89 3.62
N LEU A 159 4.54 -3.16 3.44
CA LEU A 159 4.78 -4.20 4.45
C LEU A 159 6.27 -4.37 4.81
N CYS A 160 7.16 -4.25 3.83
CA CYS A 160 8.61 -4.28 4.07
C CYS A 160 9.06 -3.11 4.95
N ILE A 161 8.53 -1.90 4.73
CA ILE A 161 8.81 -0.73 5.56
C ILE A 161 8.26 -0.92 6.97
N GLU A 162 6.99 -1.35 7.08
CA GLU A 162 6.34 -1.63 8.37
C GLU A 162 7.13 -2.68 9.16
N LYS A 163 7.54 -3.79 8.53
CA LYS A 163 8.35 -4.83 9.18
C LYS A 163 9.66 -4.28 9.72
N ARG A 164 10.37 -3.44 8.95
CA ARG A 164 11.63 -2.80 9.41
C ARG A 164 11.39 -1.94 10.64
N PHE A 165 10.33 -1.13 10.64
CA PHE A 165 10.01 -0.25 11.76
C PHE A 165 9.56 -1.04 13.00
N LEU A 166 8.65 -1.99 12.84
CA LEU A 166 8.15 -2.84 13.92
C LEU A 166 9.28 -3.65 14.55
N GLY A 167 10.23 -4.14 13.75
CA GLY A 167 11.39 -4.91 14.21
C GLY A 167 12.38 -4.13 15.09
N ILE A 168 12.22 -2.81 15.26
CA ILE A 168 12.98 -2.01 16.23
C ILE A 168 12.50 -2.28 17.66
N PHE A 169 11.25 -2.71 17.82
CA PHE A 169 10.60 -2.91 19.11
C PHE A 169 10.63 -4.37 19.52
N GLU A 170 10.74 -4.60 20.84
CA GLU A 170 10.57 -5.93 21.41
C GLU A 170 9.15 -6.45 21.12
N ARG A 171 9.04 -7.73 20.76
CA ARG A 171 7.76 -8.39 20.48
C ARG A 171 6.72 -8.15 21.58
N SER A 172 7.14 -8.24 22.85
CA SER A 172 6.26 -8.03 24.00
C SER A 172 5.75 -6.59 24.13
N ALA A 173 6.52 -5.60 23.68
CA ALA A 173 6.09 -4.20 23.69
C ALA A 173 5.00 -3.96 22.65
N VAL A 174 5.18 -4.49 21.43
CA VAL A 174 4.19 -4.39 20.34
C VAL A 174 2.92 -5.15 20.73
N ALA A 175 3.01 -6.44 21.06
CA ALA A 175 1.84 -7.24 21.46
C ALA A 175 1.11 -6.63 22.68
N GLY A 176 1.87 -6.13 23.66
CA GLY A 176 1.32 -5.44 24.82
C GLY A 176 0.60 -4.14 24.46
N LEU A 177 1.02 -3.41 23.42
CA LEU A 177 0.28 -2.27 22.88
C LEU A 177 -1.03 -2.74 22.22
N LEU A 178 -0.98 -3.72 21.32
CA LEU A 178 -2.17 -4.22 20.62
C LEU A 178 -3.24 -4.71 21.61
N GLN A 179 -2.82 -5.44 22.64
CA GLN A 179 -3.70 -5.91 23.73
C GLN A 179 -4.40 -4.78 24.51
N ARG A 180 -3.73 -3.64 24.72
CA ARG A 180 -4.32 -2.47 25.38
C ARG A 180 -5.23 -1.69 24.45
N THR A 181 -4.89 -1.61 23.17
CA THR A 181 -5.73 -0.99 22.14
C THR A 181 -7.00 -1.80 21.91
N MET A 182 -6.90 -3.13 21.92
CA MET A 182 -8.02 -4.04 21.66
C MET A 182 -7.78 -5.38 22.39
N THR A 183 -8.63 -5.68 23.38
CA THR A 183 -8.41 -6.82 24.28
C THR A 183 -8.43 -8.18 23.58
N ASP A 184 -9.25 -8.36 22.54
CA ASP A 184 -9.35 -9.62 21.81
C ASP A 184 -8.64 -9.56 20.43
N TYR A 185 -7.62 -8.69 20.27
CA TYR A 185 -6.99 -8.40 18.96
C TYR A 185 -6.47 -9.65 18.22
N GLU A 186 -6.09 -10.70 18.95
CA GLU A 186 -5.61 -11.96 18.36
C GLU A 186 -6.73 -12.75 17.66
N LEU A 187 -7.99 -12.53 18.06
CA LEU A 187 -9.15 -13.27 17.56
C LEU A 187 -9.94 -12.51 16.50
N ILE A 188 -9.99 -11.18 16.64
CA ILE A 188 -10.79 -10.29 15.79
C ILE A 188 -9.94 -9.53 14.77
N TYR A 189 -10.62 -8.78 13.90
CA TYR A 189 -9.94 -7.86 12.98
C TYR A 189 -9.21 -6.79 13.78
N PHE A 190 -7.91 -6.62 13.50
CA PHE A 190 -7.14 -5.48 13.97
C PHE A 190 -6.77 -4.60 12.78
N ASP A 191 -6.67 -3.30 13.00
CA ASP A 191 -6.24 -2.36 11.96
C ASP A 191 -4.73 -2.52 11.66
N ASN A 192 -4.10 -1.55 11.02
CA ASN A 192 -2.66 -1.58 10.79
C ASN A 192 -1.87 -1.50 12.12
N ILE A 193 -0.97 -2.46 12.35
CA ILE A 193 -0.14 -2.54 13.58
C ILE A 193 0.83 -1.37 13.63
N CYS A 194 1.49 -1.11 12.50
CA CYS A 194 2.51 -0.07 12.37
C CYS A 194 1.93 1.32 12.60
N TYR A 195 0.67 1.56 12.23
CA TYR A 195 -0.06 2.78 12.56
C TYR A 195 -0.11 3.02 14.07
N GLN A 196 -0.51 2.01 14.86
CA GLN A 196 -0.61 2.17 16.31
C GLN A 196 0.78 2.37 16.95
N VAL A 197 1.78 1.61 16.49
CA VAL A 197 3.15 1.71 17.02
C VAL A 197 3.77 3.08 16.70
N LEU A 198 3.57 3.60 15.48
CA LEU A 198 4.06 4.92 15.10
C LEU A 198 3.38 6.01 15.92
N LEU A 199 2.05 5.98 16.02
CA LEU A 199 1.29 6.94 16.81
C LEU A 199 1.80 7.02 18.26
N LEU A 200 1.95 5.86 18.93
CA LEU A 200 2.48 5.80 20.29
C LEU A 200 3.93 6.28 20.39
N SER A 201 4.74 6.00 19.36
CA SER A 201 6.11 6.49 19.30
C SER A 201 6.16 8.02 19.29
N LEU A 202 5.30 8.66 18.50
CA LEU A 202 5.18 10.13 18.45
C LEU A 202 4.71 10.70 19.80
N GLY A 203 3.72 10.05 20.44
CA GLY A 203 3.26 10.43 21.77
C GLY A 203 4.37 10.36 22.82
N CYS A 204 5.16 9.28 22.82
CA CYS A 204 6.33 9.15 23.71
C CYS A 204 7.38 10.24 23.43
N MET A 205 7.65 10.55 22.16
CA MET A 205 8.59 11.61 21.79
C MET A 205 8.16 12.98 22.32
N ILE A 206 6.88 13.33 22.20
CA ILE A 206 6.35 14.60 22.72
C ILE A 206 6.44 14.63 24.25
N ALA A 207 6.12 13.52 24.92
CA ALA A 207 6.21 13.39 26.36
C ALA A 207 7.65 13.34 26.91
N GLY A 208 8.68 13.24 26.05
CA GLY A 208 10.06 13.00 26.47
C GLY A 208 10.28 11.62 27.10
N GLU A 209 9.38 10.67 26.84
CA GLU A 209 9.40 9.32 27.39
C GLU A 209 10.11 8.32 26.45
N PRO A 210 10.64 7.20 26.96
CA PRO A 210 11.30 6.21 26.13
C PRO A 210 10.36 5.59 25.08
N VAL A 211 10.59 5.88 23.81
CA VAL A 211 9.79 5.40 22.66
C VAL A 211 9.64 3.87 22.66
N ALA A 212 10.69 3.13 23.01
CA ALA A 212 10.67 1.67 23.06
C ALA A 212 9.62 1.06 24.01
N ARG A 213 9.08 1.84 24.97
CA ARG A 213 8.03 1.38 25.89
C ARG A 213 6.65 1.35 25.26
N LEU A 214 6.43 2.11 24.17
CA LEU A 214 5.13 2.25 23.50
C LEU A 214 3.98 2.50 24.49
N LYS A 215 4.20 3.43 25.42
CA LYS A 215 3.25 3.81 26.46
C LYS A 215 3.52 5.24 26.87
N VAL A 216 2.46 6.03 26.95
CA VAL A 216 2.51 7.43 27.41
C VAL A 216 1.91 7.49 28.81
N SER A 217 2.63 8.08 29.77
CA SER A 217 2.12 8.26 31.14
C SER A 217 1.02 9.34 31.21
N GLY A 218 0.35 9.46 32.36
CA GLY A 218 -0.62 10.54 32.58
C GLY A 218 0.01 11.94 32.47
N GLU A 219 1.26 12.10 32.92
CA GLU A 219 2.03 13.34 32.74
C GLU A 219 2.37 13.55 31.26
N GLY A 220 2.75 12.49 30.56
CA GLY A 220 2.99 12.52 29.11
C GLY A 220 1.75 12.91 28.30
N LEU A 221 0.55 12.46 28.69
CA LEU A 221 -0.70 12.89 28.06
C LEU A 221 -0.95 14.39 28.22
N ASN A 222 -0.56 14.98 29.36
CA ASN A 222 -0.65 16.43 29.55
C ASN A 222 0.34 17.16 28.65
N ALA A 223 1.58 16.66 28.51
CA ALA A 223 2.55 17.21 27.58
C ALA A 223 2.06 17.13 26.12
N VAL A 224 1.45 16.03 25.71
CA VAL A 224 0.83 15.90 24.38
C VAL A 224 -0.29 16.92 24.19
N ARG A 225 -1.15 17.12 25.21
CA ARG A 225 -2.22 18.12 25.14
C ARG A 225 -1.66 19.52 24.96
N GLU A 226 -0.69 19.92 25.79
CA GLU A 226 -0.05 21.23 25.72
C GLU A 226 0.66 21.45 24.38
N PHE A 227 1.30 20.41 23.84
CA PHE A 227 1.99 20.48 22.56
C PHE A 227 1.06 20.81 21.38
N PHE A 228 -0.22 20.41 21.45
CA PHE A 228 -1.24 20.70 20.44
C PHE A 228 -2.23 21.79 20.86
N ASP A 229 -2.03 22.44 22.00
CA ASP A 229 -2.94 23.47 22.47
C ASP A 229 -2.99 24.65 21.49
N SER A 230 -4.19 25.17 21.25
CA SER A 230 -4.47 26.28 20.34
C SER A 230 -3.85 26.15 18.93
N THR A 231 -3.58 24.92 18.48
CA THR A 231 -2.95 24.65 17.19
C THR A 231 -4.02 24.43 16.12
N ASP A 232 -3.94 25.13 15.00
CA ASP A 232 -4.80 24.88 13.84
C ASP A 232 -4.41 23.57 13.11
N SER A 233 -5.26 23.13 12.17
CA SER A 233 -5.07 21.87 11.45
C SER A 233 -3.74 21.78 10.68
N GLU A 234 -3.32 22.86 10.02
CA GLU A 234 -2.10 22.88 9.20
C GLU A 234 -0.86 22.87 10.10
N SER A 235 -0.88 23.67 11.16
CA SER A 235 0.18 23.69 12.17
C SER A 235 0.32 22.35 12.89
N ALA A 236 -0.78 21.65 13.18
CA ALA A 236 -0.76 20.34 13.81
C ALA A 236 -0.16 19.27 12.88
N GLU A 237 -0.54 19.28 11.60
CA GLU A 237 0.03 18.39 10.58
C GLU A 237 1.54 18.62 10.40
N ASN A 238 1.97 19.89 10.35
CA ASN A 238 3.40 20.24 10.27
C ASN A 238 4.19 19.77 11.50
N LYS A 239 3.63 19.88 12.70
CA LYS A 239 4.23 19.34 13.93
C LYS A 239 4.40 17.82 13.86
N ILE A 240 3.37 17.09 13.41
CA ILE A 240 3.45 15.63 13.23
C ILE A 240 4.49 15.26 12.18
N SER A 241 4.47 15.91 11.02
CA SER A 241 5.47 15.71 9.96
C SER A 241 6.89 15.92 10.48
N GLY A 242 7.12 16.98 11.26
CA GLY A 242 8.41 17.25 11.89
C GLY A 242 8.85 16.13 12.85
N LEU A 243 7.92 15.59 13.65
CA LEU A 243 8.20 14.46 14.54
C LEU A 243 8.53 13.18 13.77
N ILE A 244 7.81 12.90 12.68
CA ILE A 244 8.09 11.76 11.80
C ILE A 244 9.49 11.90 11.18
N VAL A 245 9.83 13.07 10.64
CA VAL A 245 11.18 13.34 10.10
C VAL A 245 12.26 13.16 11.16
N MET A 246 12.03 13.61 12.40
CA MET A 246 12.98 13.42 13.50
C MET A 246 13.12 11.94 13.89
N LEU A 247 12.03 11.19 13.90
CA LEU A 247 12.03 9.76 14.23
C LEU A 247 12.78 8.95 13.16
N THR A 248 12.41 9.09 11.89
CA THR A 248 12.99 8.33 10.78
C THR A 248 14.39 8.82 10.42
N GLY A 249 14.69 10.10 10.60
CA GLY A 249 16.04 10.65 10.41
C GLY A 249 17.08 10.02 11.35
N ARG A 250 16.68 9.58 12.55
CA ARG A 250 17.56 8.81 13.46
C ARG A 250 17.81 7.38 12.98
N LEU A 251 16.90 6.84 12.16
CA LEU A 251 16.99 5.50 11.58
C LEU A 251 17.72 5.50 10.24
N GLY A 252 17.82 6.66 9.57
CA GLY A 252 18.49 6.79 8.28
C GLY A 252 17.75 6.11 7.12
N ASP A 253 16.43 5.91 7.25
CA ASP A 253 15.59 5.23 6.26
C ASP A 253 14.65 6.25 5.59
N GLU A 254 15.03 6.67 4.37
CA GLU A 254 14.32 7.67 3.59
C GLU A 254 12.96 7.17 3.08
N GLU A 255 12.89 5.89 2.67
CA GLU A 255 11.63 5.26 2.24
C GLU A 255 10.63 5.23 3.40
N MET A 256 11.10 4.88 4.61
CA MET A 256 10.28 4.88 5.81
C MET A 256 9.75 6.27 6.15
N LYS A 257 10.57 7.31 5.95
CA LYS A 257 10.14 8.70 6.13
C LYS A 257 9.01 9.05 5.16
N GLU A 258 9.20 8.80 3.86
CA GLU A 258 8.19 9.10 2.85
C GLU A 258 6.89 8.34 3.09
N TYR A 259 6.98 7.07 3.49
CA TYR A 259 5.83 6.24 3.82
C TYR A 259 5.02 6.79 5.00
N PHE A 260 5.69 7.15 6.10
CA PHE A 260 5.02 7.64 7.31
C PHE A 260 4.47 9.06 7.17
N LEU A 261 5.12 9.93 6.40
CA LEU A 261 4.63 11.30 6.18
C LEU A 261 3.20 11.35 5.58
N LYS A 262 2.77 10.28 4.90
CA LYS A 262 1.40 10.16 4.37
C LYS A 262 0.31 10.12 5.47
N THR A 263 0.69 9.76 6.71
CA THR A 263 -0.22 9.69 7.86
C THR A 263 -0.30 10.98 8.68
N SER A 264 0.51 12.00 8.35
CA SER A 264 0.63 13.22 9.16
C SER A 264 -0.70 13.92 9.39
N HIS A 265 -1.49 14.09 8.32
CA HIS A 265 -2.81 14.73 8.39
C HIS A 265 -3.75 13.96 9.34
N GLU A 266 -3.84 12.64 9.16
CA GLU A 266 -4.76 11.80 9.93
C GLU A 266 -4.40 11.78 11.41
N TYR A 267 -3.11 11.64 11.75
CA TYR A 267 -2.65 11.72 13.13
C TYR A 267 -2.93 13.08 13.75
N ALA A 268 -2.68 14.17 13.03
CA ALA A 268 -2.96 15.52 13.52
C ALA A 268 -4.45 15.67 13.88
N VAL A 269 -5.34 15.28 12.97
CA VAL A 269 -6.79 15.31 13.20
C VAL A 269 -7.16 14.46 14.41
N ARG A 270 -6.65 13.22 14.50
CA ARG A 270 -6.96 12.29 15.60
C ARG A 270 -6.50 12.82 16.96
N ILE A 271 -5.28 13.35 17.05
CA ILE A 271 -4.71 13.84 18.31
C ILE A 271 -5.38 15.14 18.74
N VAL A 272 -5.56 16.11 17.84
CA VAL A 272 -6.18 17.42 18.17
C VAL A 272 -7.62 17.24 18.65
N ASN A 273 -8.40 16.40 17.96
CA ASN A 273 -9.78 16.11 18.38
C ASN A 273 -9.83 15.47 19.77
N ALA A 274 -8.94 14.51 20.04
CA ALA A 274 -8.86 13.86 21.34
C ALA A 274 -8.37 14.79 22.46
N ALA A 275 -7.45 15.71 22.15
CA ALA A 275 -6.98 16.73 23.09
C ALA A 275 -8.13 17.67 23.53
N GLY A 276 -8.98 18.09 22.58
CA GLY A 276 -10.11 18.99 22.84
C GLY A 276 -11.23 18.43 23.71
N VAL A 277 -11.36 17.09 23.79
CA VAL A 277 -12.42 16.40 24.56
C VAL A 277 -11.90 15.57 25.72
N ASN A 278 -10.64 15.76 26.14
CA ASN A 278 -9.95 14.94 27.15
C ASN A 278 -9.94 13.43 26.85
N GLY A 279 -9.97 13.07 25.56
CA GLY A 279 -9.98 11.70 25.06
C GLY A 279 -8.61 11.11 24.72
N LEU A 280 -7.50 11.78 25.07
CA LEU A 280 -6.16 11.34 24.68
C LEU A 280 -5.80 9.94 25.21
N SER A 281 -6.36 9.50 26.34
CA SER A 281 -6.18 8.12 26.84
C SER A 281 -6.76 7.05 25.92
N GLY A 282 -7.72 7.39 25.05
CA GLY A 282 -8.23 6.49 24.01
C GLY A 282 -7.39 6.49 22.73
N VAL A 283 -6.59 7.54 22.51
CA VAL A 283 -5.62 7.63 21.39
C VAL A 283 -4.30 6.96 21.78
N PHE A 284 -3.90 7.05 23.05
CA PHE A 284 -2.68 6.50 23.61
C PHE A 284 -2.98 5.56 24.81
N PRO A 285 -3.41 4.30 24.55
CA PRO A 285 -3.78 3.34 25.58
C PRO A 285 -2.61 2.65 26.32
#